data_AF-A0A949S5P8-F1
#
_entry.id   AF-A0A949S5P8-F1
#
_cell.length_a   1.000
_cell.length_b   1.000
_cell.length_c   1.000
_cell.angle_alpha   90.00
_cell.angle_beta   90.00
_cell.angle_gamma   90.00
#
_symmetry.space_group_name_H-M   'P 1'
#
loop_
_entity.id
_entity.type
_entity.pdbx_description
1 polymer ?
#
loop_
_entity_poly.entity_id
_entity_poly.type
_entity_poly.pdbx_seq_one_letter_code
_entity_poly.pdbx_strand_id
1 'polypeptide(L)' 'MEDSIYKNNVKYKLIADKPVVINGSVTGRTYIFREKGDINYVDRRDTGIFEKNKYLMKI' A
#
# COMPACT_ATOMS: atom_id res chain seq x y z
N MET A 1 -13.97 8.21 -18.79
CA MET A 1 -13.61 9.08 -17.64
C MET A 1 -13.06 8.18 -16.55
N GLU A 2 -11.74 8.01 -16.45
CA GLU A 2 -11.13 7.06 -15.50
C GLU A 2 -10.09 7.72 -14.56
N ASP A 3 -10.04 9.06 -14.49
CA ASP A 3 -8.84 9.77 -14.04
C ASP A 3 -8.91 10.50 -12.68
N SER A 4 -9.95 10.28 -11.87
CA SER A 4 -10.08 11.04 -10.61
C SER A 4 -9.93 10.23 -9.33
N ILE A 5 -9.97 8.90 -9.39
CA ILE A 5 -9.90 8.06 -8.19
C ILE A 5 -8.45 7.69 -7.83
N TYR A 6 -7.53 7.69 -8.81
CA TYR A 6 -6.14 7.26 -8.62
C TYR A 6 -5.10 8.38 -8.48
N LYS A 7 -5.47 9.66 -8.70
CA LYS A 7 -4.52 10.79 -8.62
C LYS A 7 -3.85 10.97 -7.25
N ASN A 8 -4.42 10.39 -6.19
CA ASN A 8 -3.91 10.48 -4.81
C ASN A 8 -3.38 9.16 -4.24
N ASN A 9 -3.20 8.12 -5.05
CA ASN A 9 -2.68 6.85 -4.58
C ASN A 9 -1.18 6.72 -4.88
N VAL A 10 -0.46 6.08 -3.96
CA VAL A 10 0.96 5.76 -4.02
C VAL A 10 1.13 4.25 -4.16
N LYS A 11 2.05 3.79 -4.99
CA LYS A 11 2.32 2.36 -5.16
C LYS A 11 3.31 1.85 -4.12
N TYR A 12 2.99 0.70 -3.52
CA TYR A 12 3.91 -0.05 -2.69
C TYR A 12 4.07 -1.46 -3.22
N LYS A 13 5.28 -1.98 -3.09
CA LYS A 13 5.67 -3.34 -3.44
C LYS A 13 6.01 -4.13 -2.19
N LEU A 14 5.50 -5.35 -2.08
CA LEU A 14 5.91 -6.29 -1.03
C LEU A 14 7.32 -6.81 -1.30
N ILE A 15 8.23 -6.66 -0.35
CA ILE A 15 9.61 -7.17 -0.44
C ILE A 15 9.89 -8.33 0.52
N ALA A 16 8.95 -8.66 1.41
CA ALA A 16 9.04 -9.82 2.28
C ALA A 16 8.58 -11.11 1.60
N ASP A 17 9.16 -12.23 1.98
CA ASP A 17 8.77 -13.58 1.52
C ASP A 17 7.51 -14.13 2.23
N LYS A 18 6.68 -13.25 2.81
CA LYS A 18 5.45 -13.61 3.53
C LYS A 18 4.34 -12.58 3.26
N PRO A 19 3.06 -12.97 3.34
CA PRO A 19 1.94 -12.05 3.18
C PRO A 19 1.91 -10.99 4.29
N VAL A 20 1.42 -9.79 3.94
CA VAL A 20 1.30 -8.64 4.84
C VAL A 20 -0.07 -7.99 4.66
N VAL A 21 -0.74 -7.71 5.79
CA VAL A 21 -2.01 -6.98 5.82
C VAL A 21 -1.82 -5.71 6.63
N ILE A 22 -2.25 -4.57 6.09
CA ILE A 22 -2.16 -3.26 6.76
C ILE A 22 -3.53 -2.58 6.69
N ASN A 23 -4.01 -2.10 7.83
CA ASN A 23 -5.17 -1.23 7.90
C ASN A 23 -4.72 0.24 7.81
N GLY A 24 -5.33 0.97 6.88
CA GLY A 24 -5.15 2.40 6.73
C GLY A 24 -5.72 3.14 7.94
N SER A 25 -4.88 3.91 8.62
CA SER A 25 -5.29 4.60 9.84
C SER A 25 -6.27 5.75 9.57
N VAL A 26 -6.24 6.34 8.37
CA VAL A 26 -7.08 7.51 8.03
C VAL A 26 -8.30 7.07 7.24
N THR A 27 -8.13 6.14 6.32
CA THR A 27 -9.21 5.73 5.40
C THR A 27 -10.06 4.57 5.91
N GLY A 28 -9.60 3.85 6.94
CA GLY A 28 -10.23 2.61 7.41
C GLY A 28 -10.17 1.46 6.41
N ARG A 29 -9.40 1.59 5.32
CA ARG A 29 -9.25 0.56 4.29
C ARG A 29 -8.27 -0.51 4.71
N THR A 30 -8.49 -1.75 4.28
CA THR A 30 -7.54 -2.84 4.44
C THR A 30 -6.78 -3.07 3.14
N TYR A 31 -5.45 -3.07 3.22
CA TYR A 31 -4.54 -3.35 2.11
C TYR A 31 -3.88 -4.71 2.33
N ILE A 32 -3.93 -5.58 1.33
CA ILE A 32 -3.48 -6.97 1.41
C ILE A 32 -2.40 -7.23 0.36
N PHE A 33 -1.22 -7.60 0.82
CA PHE A 33 -0.11 -8.05 -0.03
C PHE A 33 0.09 -9.55 0.17
N ARG A 34 -0.01 -10.33 -0.90
CA ARG A 34 -0.01 -11.80 -0.80
C ARG A 34 1.37 -12.41 -0.97
N GLU A 35 2.10 -11.97 -1.99
CA GLU A 35 3.34 -12.59 -2.43
C GLU A 35 4.46 -11.56 -2.59
N LYS A 36 5.71 -11.99 -2.46
CA LYS A 36 6.85 -11.10 -2.71
C LYS A 36 6.79 -10.58 -4.13
N GLY A 37 6.86 -9.25 -4.25
CA GLY A 37 6.74 -8.54 -5.51
C GLY A 37 5.34 -8.02 -5.82
N ASP A 38 4.32 -8.39 -5.04
CA ASP A 38 2.96 -7.88 -5.17
C ASP A 38 2.92 -6.35 -5.02
N ILE A 39 2.14 -5.67 -5.86
CA ILE A 39 2.05 -4.21 -5.93
C ILE A 39 0.61 -3.78 -5.67
N ASN A 40 0.42 -2.91 -4.70
CA ASN A 40 -0.88 -2.31 -4.40
C ASN A 40 -0.84 -0.79 -4.38
N TYR A 41 -1.99 -0.20 -4.71
CA TYR A 41 -2.24 1.24 -4.57
C TYR A 41 -2.71 1.55 -3.17
N VAL A 42 -2.02 2.48 -2.53
CA VAL A 42 -2.27 2.92 -1.17
C VAL A 42 -2.66 4.39 -1.19
N ASP A 43 -3.69 4.77 -0.45
CA ASP A 43 -4.08 6.17 -0.33
C ASP A 43 -2.92 6.99 0.29
N ARG A 44 -2.59 8.15 -0.29
CA ARG A 44 -1.49 9.00 0.20
C ARG A 44 -1.62 9.36 1.68
N ARG A 45 -2.84 9.42 2.22
CA ARG A 45 -3.09 9.72 3.65
C ARG A 45 -2.61 8.61 4.58
N ASP A 46 -2.53 7.37 4.08
CA ASP A 46 -2.09 6.23 4.85
C ASP A 46 -0.57 5.98 4.70
N THR A 47 0.16 6.66 3.79
CA THR A 47 1.57 6.32 3.47
C THR A 47 2.50 6.26 4.67
N GLY A 48 2.23 7.04 5.73
CA GLY A 48 3.02 7.05 6.95
C GLY A 48 3.10 5.70 7.67
N ILE A 49 2.07 4.84 7.61
CA ILE A 49 2.16 3.49 8.20
C ILE A 49 2.96 2.53 7.29
N PHE A 50 2.91 2.76 5.98
CA PHE A 50 3.60 1.94 4.98
C PHE A 50 5.10 2.25 4.93
N GLU A 51 5.49 3.52 5.02
CA GLU A 51 6.91 3.94 5.06
C GLU A 51 7.63 3.48 6.33
N LYS A 52 6.89 3.24 7.41
CA LYS A 52 7.42 2.61 8.64
C LYS A 52 7.51 1.08 8.54
N ASN A 53 6.86 0.47 7.55
CA ASN A 53 6.81 -0.97 7.41
C ASN A 53 7.99 -1.47 6.56
N LYS A 54 8.99 -2.07 7.22
CA LYS A 54 10.20 -2.62 6.58
C LYS A 54 9.96 -3.74 5.54
N TYR A 55 8.73 -4.22 5.39
CA TYR A 55 8.36 -5.24 4.42
C TYR A 55 7.84 -4.66 3.10
N LEU A 56 7.62 -3.34 3.03
CA LEU A 56 7.09 -2.68 1.85
C LEU A 56 8.09 -1.64 1.31
N MET A 57 8.15 -1.53 -0.01
CA MET A 57 8.96 -0.55 -0.73
C MET A 57 8.07 0.32 -1.60
N LYS A 58 8.20 1.64 -1.49
CA LYS A 58 7.51 2.60 -2.36
C LYS A 58 8.16 2.61 -3.75
N ILE A 59 7.33 2.61 -4.80
CA ILE A 59 7.75 2.55 -6.22
C ILE A 59 6.99 3.55 -7.09
#